data_AF-A0A370H6V5-F1
#
_entry.id   AF-A0A370H6V5-F1
#
_cell.length_a   1.000
_cell.length_b   1.000
_cell.length_c   1.000
_cell.angle_alpha   90.00
_cell.angle_beta   90.00
_cell.angle_gamma   90.00
#
_symmetry.space_group_name_H-M   'P 1'
#
loop_
_entity.id
_entity.type
_entity.pdbx_description
1 polymer ?
#
loop_
_entity_poly.entity_id
_entity_poly.type
_entity_poly.pdbx_seq_one_letter_code
_entity_poly.pdbx_strand_id
1 'polypeptide(L)'
;MAILASDWLIRSDVAHEVAFRIDLPESHQGRWVLSYLPTHRRLTRAQALAGVVLAEMVLLDLLEPAGQWDGEIARIYAGELGLSVPDVLCLLAFRAYGVDLEEAGDPGEAGDGEPESRGTSACPAPAELWEVSR
;
A
#
# COMPACT_ATOMS: atom_id res chain seq x y z
N MET A 1 -12.32 -11.28 -18.94
CA MET A 1 -11.24 -10.54 -18.27
C MET A 1 -9.94 -10.84 -18.97
N ALA A 2 -9.09 -9.84 -19.08
CA ALA A 2 -7.90 -9.93 -19.91
C ALA A 2 -6.70 -9.31 -19.20
N ILE A 3 -5.74 -10.16 -18.88
CA ILE A 3 -4.41 -9.70 -18.49
C ILE A 3 -3.67 -9.27 -19.75
N LEU A 4 -3.27 -8.00 -19.78
CA LEU A 4 -2.46 -7.43 -20.84
C LEU A 4 -0.99 -7.50 -20.42
N ALA A 5 -0.20 -8.30 -21.13
CA ALA A 5 1.23 -8.49 -20.86
C ALA A 5 2.07 -8.07 -22.07
N SER A 6 2.78 -6.95 -21.94
CA SER A 6 3.78 -6.48 -22.89
C SER A 6 5.21 -6.80 -22.40
N ASP A 7 6.21 -6.26 -23.08
CA ASP A 7 7.63 -6.39 -22.68
C ASP A 7 8.00 -5.52 -21.47
N TRP A 8 7.16 -4.54 -21.13
CA TRP A 8 7.45 -3.49 -20.15
C TRP A 8 6.43 -3.41 -19.02
N LEU A 9 5.20 -3.81 -19.30
CA LEU A 9 4.04 -3.68 -18.43
C LEU A 9 3.19 -4.93 -18.49
N ILE A 10 2.81 -5.45 -17.32
CA ILE A 10 1.76 -6.45 -17.15
C ILE A 10 0.68 -5.81 -16.29
N ARG A 11 -0.59 -5.88 -16.72
CA ARG A 11 -1.72 -5.33 -15.96
C ARG A 11 -2.98 -6.17 -16.16
N SER A 12 -3.85 -6.12 -15.16
CA SER A 12 -5.22 -6.61 -15.27
C SER A 12 -6.17 -5.46 -15.61
N ASP A 13 -7.31 -5.78 -16.23
CA ASP A 13 -8.44 -4.87 -16.39
C ASP A 13 -9.35 -4.81 -15.14
N VAL A 14 -9.18 -5.76 -14.21
CA VAL A 14 -9.96 -5.85 -12.96
C VAL A 14 -9.12 -5.56 -11.74
N ALA A 15 -7.92 -6.14 -11.63
CA ALA A 15 -6.98 -5.71 -10.60
C ALA A 15 -6.34 -4.39 -11.05
N HIS A 16 -6.51 -3.32 -10.26
CA HIS A 16 -5.73 -2.08 -10.39
C HIS A 16 -4.24 -2.27 -10.02
N GLU A 17 -3.76 -3.51 -10.06
CA GLU A 17 -2.40 -3.93 -9.83
C GLU A 17 -1.66 -4.13 -11.15
N VAL A 18 -0.39 -3.78 -11.12
CA VAL A 18 0.46 -3.69 -12.30
C VAL A 18 1.86 -4.19 -11.97
N ALA A 19 2.51 -4.79 -12.96
CA ALA A 19 3.93 -5.11 -12.91
C ALA A 19 4.70 -4.31 -13.94
N PHE A 20 5.82 -3.70 -13.53
CA PHE A 20 6.70 -2.94 -14.41
C PHE A 20 8.06 -3.59 -14.50
N ARG A 21 8.66 -3.57 -15.69
CA ARG A 21 10.06 -3.95 -15.90
C ARG A 21 10.98 -2.76 -15.61
N ILE A 22 12.07 -3.02 -14.89
CA ILE A 22 13.12 -2.06 -14.60
C ILE A 22 14.27 -2.28 -15.58
N ASP A 23 14.53 -1.29 -16.44
CA ASP A 23 15.66 -1.32 -17.39
C ASP A 23 16.68 -0.20 -17.15
N LEU A 24 16.79 0.22 -15.89
CA LEU A 24 17.89 1.10 -15.48
C LEU A 24 19.22 0.33 -15.59
N PRO A 25 20.32 1.01 -15.98
CA PRO A 25 21.65 0.41 -16.11
C PRO A 25 22.24 0.12 -14.72
N GLU A 26 21.70 -0.90 -14.06
CA GLU A 26 22.08 -1.38 -12.74
C GLU A 26 22.01 -2.91 -12.72
N SER A 27 22.43 -3.53 -11.61
CA SER A 27 22.39 -4.99 -11.42
C SER A 27 20.98 -5.62 -11.48
N HIS A 28 19.94 -4.80 -11.59
CA HIS A 28 18.53 -5.20 -11.64
C HIS A 28 17.87 -5.00 -13.01
N GLN A 29 18.65 -4.70 -14.05
CA GLN A 29 18.14 -4.57 -15.41
C GLN A 29 17.34 -5.83 -15.83
N GLY A 30 16.18 -5.62 -16.48
CA GLY A 30 15.28 -6.67 -16.93
C GLY A 30 14.46 -7.36 -15.82
N ARG A 31 14.57 -6.91 -14.57
CA ARG A 31 13.76 -7.43 -13.46
C ARG A 31 12.43 -6.71 -13.36
N TRP A 32 11.45 -7.40 -12.80
CA TRP A 32 10.10 -6.87 -12.64
C TRP A 32 9.80 -6.49 -11.19
N VAL A 33 8.95 -5.49 -11.01
CA VAL A 33 8.37 -5.09 -9.73
C VAL A 33 6.85 -5.12 -9.83
N LEU A 34 6.19 -5.56 -8.75
CA LEU A 34 4.74 -5.58 -8.63
C LEU A 34 4.29 -4.43 -7.72
N SER A 35 3.19 -3.76 -8.09
CA SER A 35 2.68 -2.56 -7.41
C SER A 35 2.28 -2.77 -5.94
N TYR A 36 1.88 -3.99 -5.57
CA TYR A 36 1.50 -4.32 -4.19
C TYR A 36 2.61 -5.04 -3.41
N LEU A 37 3.80 -5.24 -4.01
CA LEU A 37 4.95 -5.79 -3.31
C LEU A 37 5.98 -4.69 -2.98
N PRO A 38 6.81 -4.89 -1.94
CA PRO A 38 7.92 -3.98 -1.68
C PRO A 38 8.83 -3.83 -2.91
N THR A 39 9.18 -2.58 -3.25
CA THR A 39 9.91 -2.25 -4.48
C THR A 39 11.32 -2.81 -4.54
N HIS A 40 11.89 -3.29 -3.43
CA HIS A 40 13.19 -3.98 -3.43
C HIS A 40 13.09 -5.44 -3.90
N ARG A 41 11.88 -6.02 -3.97
CA ARG A 41 11.68 -7.37 -4.53
C ARG A 41 11.83 -7.32 -6.04
N ARG A 42 12.75 -8.11 -6.57
CA ARG A 42 13.06 -8.20 -8.00
C ARG A 42 12.56 -9.53 -8.54
N LEU A 43 11.60 -9.49 -9.43
CA LEU A 43 10.92 -10.66 -9.96
C LEU A 43 11.39 -11.01 -11.37
N THR A 44 11.23 -12.28 -11.75
CA THR A 44 11.23 -12.68 -13.15
C THR A 44 9.92 -12.25 -13.81
N ARG A 45 9.87 -12.25 -15.15
CA ARG A 45 8.62 -11.98 -15.89
C ARG A 45 7.51 -12.96 -15.52
N ALA A 46 7.85 -14.24 -15.33
CA ALA A 46 6.88 -15.28 -14.95
C ALA A 46 6.29 -15.02 -13.56
N GLN A 47 7.13 -14.65 -12.58
CA GLN A 47 6.69 -14.28 -11.24
C GLN A 47 5.81 -13.01 -11.25
N ALA A 48 6.19 -12.01 -12.05
CA ALA A 48 5.39 -10.80 -12.22
C ALA A 48 4.01 -11.11 -12.80
N LEU A 49 3.93 -11.97 -13.82
CA LEU A 49 2.67 -12.43 -14.37
C LEU A 49 1.83 -13.18 -13.32
N ALA A 50 2.43 -14.14 -12.61
CA ALA A 50 1.78 -14.89 -11.55
C ALA A 50 1.19 -13.96 -10.46
N GLY A 51 1.90 -12.90 -10.09
CA GLY A 51 1.39 -11.93 -9.13
C GLY A 51 0.20 -11.10 -9.63
N VAL A 52 0.21 -10.65 -10.89
CA VAL A 52 -0.96 -9.96 -11.46
C VAL A 52 -2.17 -10.89 -11.54
N VAL A 53 -1.98 -12.15 -11.96
CA VAL A 53 -3.04 -13.18 -11.97
C VAL A 53 -3.58 -13.41 -10.56
N LEU A 54 -2.69 -13.54 -9.58
CA LEU A 54 -3.08 -13.78 -8.19
C LEU A 54 -3.89 -12.61 -7.61
N ALA A 55 -3.48 -11.37 -7.88
CA ALA A 55 -4.22 -10.18 -7.45
C ALA A 55 -5.62 -10.12 -8.10
N GLU A 56 -5.72 -10.48 -9.37
CA GLU A 56 -7.00 -10.59 -10.09
C GLU A 56 -7.91 -11.65 -9.46
N MET A 57 -7.39 -12.86 -9.18
CA MET A 57 -8.15 -13.92 -8.52
C MET A 57 -8.69 -13.45 -7.17
N VAL A 58 -7.86 -12.80 -6.36
CA VAL A 58 -8.23 -12.31 -5.02
C VAL A 58 -9.35 -11.27 -5.11
N LEU A 59 -9.20 -10.29 -5.99
CA LEU A 59 -10.18 -9.21 -6.11
C LEU A 59 -11.51 -9.70 -6.70
N LEU A 60 -11.47 -10.66 -7.63
CA LEU A 60 -12.67 -11.27 -8.15
C LEU A 60 -13.47 -12.02 -7.09
N ASP A 61 -12.82 -12.81 -6.25
CA ASP A 61 -13.49 -13.53 -5.17
C ASP A 61 -14.12 -12.58 -4.14
N LEU A 62 -13.41 -11.49 -3.82
CA LEU A 62 -13.93 -10.45 -2.92
C LEU A 62 -15.15 -9.72 -3.52
N LEU A 63 -15.17 -9.47 -4.83
CA LEU A 63 -16.26 -8.76 -5.52
C LEU A 63 -17.46 -9.67 -5.82
N GLU A 64 -17.21 -10.94 -6.13
CA GLU A 64 -18.22 -11.94 -6.47
C GLU A 64 -17.99 -13.23 -5.67
N PRO A 65 -18.45 -13.29 -4.40
CA PRO A 65 -18.25 -14.48 -3.53
C PRO A 65 -18.99 -15.75 -4.01
N ALA A 66 -19.82 -15.62 -5.06
CA ALA A 66 -20.45 -16.74 -5.75
C ALA A 66 -19.55 -17.35 -6.85
N GLY A 67 -18.41 -16.71 -7.14
CA GLY A 67 -17.37 -17.19 -8.04
C GLY A 67 -16.62 -18.39 -7.46
N GLN A 68 -16.10 -19.24 -8.34
CA GLN A 68 -15.31 -20.39 -7.93
C GLN A 68 -13.88 -19.94 -7.60
N TRP A 69 -13.64 -19.56 -6.35
CA TRP A 69 -12.28 -19.35 -5.85
C TRP A 69 -11.47 -20.63 -5.93
N ASP A 70 -10.44 -20.63 -6.78
CA ASP A 70 -9.47 -21.72 -6.85
C ASP A 70 -8.31 -21.46 -5.87
N GLY A 71 -8.53 -21.84 -4.62
CA GLY A 71 -7.54 -21.69 -3.56
C GLY A 71 -6.28 -22.55 -3.72
N GLU A 72 -6.27 -23.55 -4.61
CA GLU A 72 -5.07 -24.32 -4.93
C GLU A 72 -4.17 -23.55 -5.89
N ILE A 73 -4.75 -23.04 -6.97
CA ILE A 73 -4.05 -22.20 -7.94
C ILE A 73 -3.53 -20.92 -7.26
N ALA A 74 -4.33 -20.30 -6.39
CA ALA A 74 -3.89 -19.13 -5.62
C ALA A 74 -2.65 -19.43 -4.75
N ARG A 75 -2.60 -20.61 -4.11
CA ARG A 75 -1.44 -21.02 -3.32
C ARG A 75 -0.20 -21.26 -4.18
N ILE A 76 -0.36 -21.83 -5.37
CA ILE A 76 0.75 -22.02 -6.31
C ILE A 76 1.35 -20.67 -6.70
N TYR A 77 0.52 -19.70 -7.13
CA TYR A 77 1.01 -18.38 -7.50
C TYR A 77 1.59 -17.58 -6.32
N ALA A 78 1.03 -17.71 -5.12
CA ALA A 78 1.62 -17.11 -3.93
C ALA A 78 3.00 -17.72 -3.64
N GLY A 79 3.12 -19.05 -3.77
CA GLY A 79 4.38 -19.79 -3.64
C GLY A 79 5.46 -19.34 -4.63
N GLU A 80 5.11 -19.07 -5.88
CA GLU A 80 6.02 -18.51 -6.90
C GLU A 80 6.62 -17.14 -6.48
N LEU A 81 5.89 -16.38 -5.65
CA LEU A 81 6.33 -15.11 -5.09
C LEU A 81 7.04 -15.26 -3.73
N GLY A 82 7.13 -16.48 -3.18
CA GLY A 82 7.63 -16.73 -1.84
C GLY A 82 6.74 -16.09 -0.77
N LEU A 83 5.42 -16.12 -0.96
CA LEU A 83 4.40 -15.57 -0.06
C LEU A 83 3.33 -16.61 0.22
N SER A 84 2.61 -16.43 1.33
CA SER A 84 1.35 -17.14 1.55
C SER A 84 0.18 -16.35 0.95
N VAL A 85 -0.95 -17.02 0.70
CA VAL A 85 -2.19 -16.34 0.27
C VAL A 85 -2.62 -15.26 1.28
N PRO A 86 -2.60 -15.52 2.61
CA PRO A 86 -2.85 -14.47 3.60
C PRO A 86 -1.93 -13.24 3.48
N ASP A 87 -0.63 -13.43 3.20
CA ASP A 87 0.28 -12.28 3.03
C ASP A 87 -0.14 -11.41 1.84
N VAL A 88 -0.54 -12.04 0.74
CA VAL A 88 -1.01 -11.34 -0.46
C VAL A 88 -2.32 -10.61 -0.20
N LEU A 89 -3.27 -11.23 0.50
CA LEU A 89 -4.51 -10.58 0.93
C LEU A 89 -4.22 -9.34 1.78
N CYS A 90 -3.32 -9.44 2.77
CA CYS A 90 -2.92 -8.32 3.60
C CYS A 90 -2.28 -7.19 2.78
N LEU A 91 -1.35 -7.51 1.87
CA LEU A 91 -0.68 -6.51 1.03
C LEU A 91 -1.66 -5.76 0.12
N LEU A 92 -2.61 -6.49 -0.47
CA LEU A 92 -3.65 -5.89 -1.32
C LEU A 92 -4.62 -5.04 -0.49
N ALA A 93 -5.02 -5.51 0.70
CA ALA A 93 -5.86 -4.75 1.61
C ALA A 93 -5.17 -3.46 2.07
N PHE A 94 -3.91 -3.51 2.50
CA PHE A 94 -3.16 -2.32 2.89
C PHE A 94 -3.04 -1.30 1.75
N ARG A 95 -2.95 -1.76 0.50
CA ARG A 95 -2.93 -0.86 -0.65
C ARG A 95 -4.29 -0.23 -0.93
N ALA A 96 -5.37 -0.99 -0.75
CA ALA A 96 -6.74 -0.50 -0.93
C ALA A 96 -7.15 0.53 0.14
N TYR A 97 -6.74 0.31 1.40
CA TYR A 97 -7.13 1.15 2.54
C TYR A 97 -6.04 2.13 3.03
N GLY A 98 -4.81 2.00 2.54
CA GLY A 98 -3.67 2.85 2.93
C GLY A 98 -3.69 4.26 2.35
N VAL A 99 -4.65 4.56 1.46
CA VAL A 99 -4.84 5.91 0.90
C VAL A 99 -5.69 6.80 1.83
N ASP A 100 -6.46 6.22 2.76
CA ASP A 100 -7.43 6.98 3.57
C ASP A 100 -6.87 7.52 4.91
N LEU A 101 -5.63 7.17 5.28
CA LEU A 101 -5.05 7.63 6.57
C LEU A 101 -4.37 9.00 6.49
N GLU A 102 -4.15 9.57 5.31
CA GLU A 102 -3.57 10.91 5.15
C GLU A 102 -4.62 12.04 5.00
N GLU A 103 -5.92 11.72 4.89
CA GLU A 103 -7.03 12.70 4.89
C GLU A 103 -7.70 12.90 6.25
N ALA A 104 -7.05 12.51 7.36
CA ALA A 104 -7.39 13.04 8.67
C ALA A 104 -6.81 14.46 8.79
N GLY A 105 -7.48 15.40 8.13
CA GLY A 105 -7.18 16.82 8.13
C GLY A 105 -6.96 17.36 9.54
N ASP A 106 -5.82 18.02 9.67
CA ASP A 106 -5.43 19.01 10.67
C ASP A 106 -6.65 19.78 11.26
N PRO A 107 -6.86 19.78 12.59
CA PRO A 107 -7.77 20.74 13.23
C PRO A 107 -7.06 22.10 13.31
N GLY A 108 -6.87 22.72 12.14
CA GLY A 108 -5.99 23.87 11.96
C GLY A 108 -6.61 25.01 11.15
N GLU A 109 -7.93 25.15 11.09
CA GLU A 109 -8.52 26.44 10.66
C GLU A 109 -8.62 27.40 11.85
N ALA A 110 -7.53 28.15 12.02
CA ALA A 110 -7.50 29.43 12.71
C ALA A 110 -8.44 30.41 12.00
N GLY A 111 -9.62 30.62 12.57
CA GLY A 111 -10.46 31.77 12.28
C GLY A 111 -9.96 32.98 13.07
N ASP A 112 -9.10 33.80 12.44
CA ASP A 112 -8.78 35.13 12.92
C ASP A 112 -10.00 36.05 12.77
N GLY A 113 -10.57 36.41 13.91
CA GLY A 113 -11.68 37.35 14.03
C GLY A 113 -11.89 37.79 15.48
N GLU A 114 -10.91 38.45 16.09
CA GLU A 114 -11.12 39.30 17.26
C GLU A 114 -11.62 40.69 16.78
N PRO A 115 -12.40 41.46 17.58
CA PRO A 115 -11.99 41.84 18.93
C PRO A 115 -13.13 41.90 19.96
N GLU A 116 -12.90 41.47 21.21
CA GLU A 116 -13.46 42.23 22.33
C GLU A 116 -12.66 42.07 23.63
N SER A 117 -12.19 43.23 24.07
CA SER A 117 -11.52 43.54 25.34
C SER A 117 -12.17 42.92 26.58
N ARG A 118 -11.35 42.34 27.46
CA ARG A 118 -11.36 42.61 28.92
C ARG A 118 -10.26 41.81 29.64
N GLY A 119 -9.49 42.53 30.47
CA GLY A 119 -8.89 41.94 31.68
C GLY A 119 -7.39 41.72 31.64
N THR A 120 -6.63 42.81 31.83
CA THR A 120 -5.26 42.76 32.34
C THR A 120 -5.24 41.99 33.68
N SER A 121 -4.49 40.89 33.76
CA SER A 121 -3.88 40.44 35.03
C SER A 121 -2.71 39.48 34.79
N ALA A 122 -1.53 40.08 34.69
CA ALA A 122 -0.22 39.61 35.17
C ALA A 122 0.11 38.09 35.17
N CYS A 123 1.16 37.73 34.43
CA CYS A 123 2.06 36.62 34.79
C CYS A 123 2.69 36.89 36.18
N PRO A 124 3.13 35.83 36.87
CA PRO A 124 4.55 35.51 36.69
C PRO A 124 4.81 34.00 36.50
N ALA A 125 5.77 33.66 35.64
CA ALA A 125 6.56 32.45 35.83
C ALA A 125 7.40 32.61 37.11
N PRO A 126 7.71 31.52 37.83
CA PRO A 126 9.10 31.08 37.70
C PRO A 126 9.36 29.57 37.89
N ALA A 127 10.47 29.16 37.26
CA ALA A 127 11.55 28.30 37.76
C ALA A 127 11.32 26.80 38.02
N GLU A 128 12.14 26.03 37.27
CA GLU A 128 12.90 24.83 37.63
C GLU A 128 12.73 24.29 39.05
N LEU A 129 12.39 23.00 39.16
CA LEU A 129 12.63 22.21 40.38
C LEU A 129 12.74 20.70 40.04
N TRP A 130 14.01 20.21 40.00
CA TRP A 130 14.57 18.90 40.40
C TRP A 130 13.86 17.58 39.99
N GLU A 131 14.51 16.69 39.22
CA GLU A 131 15.36 15.56 39.66
C GLU A 131 14.69 14.41 40.46
N VAL A 132 14.87 13.19 39.91
CA VAL A 132 15.18 11.92 40.61
C VAL A 132 14.07 11.17 41.40
N SER A 133 13.79 9.95 40.92
CA SER A 133 13.58 8.66 41.65
C SER A 133 12.52 7.83 40.92
N ARG A 134 12.66 6.54 40.57
CA ARG A 134 13.63 5.47 40.82
C ARG A 134 13.47 4.44 39.69
#